data_AF-A0A9E0TDT6-F1
#
_entry.id   AF-A0A9E0TDT6-F1
#
_cell.length_a   1.000
_cell.length_b   1.000
_cell.length_c   1.000
_cell.angle_alpha   90.00
_cell.angle_beta   90.00
_cell.angle_gamma   90.00
#
_symmetry.space_group_name_H-M   'P 1'
#
loop_
_entity.id
_entity.type
_entity.pdbx_description
1 polymer ?
#
loop_
_entity_poly.entity_id
_entity_poly.type
_entity_poly.pdbx_seq_one_letter_code
_entity_poly.pdbx_strand_id
1 'polypeptide(L)'
;MMRSFDDSHGRHWQAALLEASYGNVMLVLSPMDGTEVVQHLLGSDNLADAEAELAALDDAALAALLAEARPWDHEAGVERAKALHATGAKLAEPVRSITRRKDS
;
A
#
# COMPACT_ATOMS: atom_id res chain seq x y z
N MET A 1 7.90 7.28 -4.70
CA MET A 1 8.61 7.63 -3.44
C MET A 1 9.08 6.36 -2.70
N MET A 2 10.12 6.47 -1.85
CA MET A 2 10.65 5.37 -1.03
C MET A 2 10.82 5.82 0.43
N ARG A 3 10.37 5.02 1.39
CA ARG A 3 10.35 5.33 2.83
C ARG A 3 10.88 4.16 3.64
N SER A 4 11.69 4.42 4.65
CA SER A 4 12.15 3.41 5.62
C SER A 4 11.29 3.43 6.88
N PHE A 5 11.19 2.29 7.57
CA PHE A 5 10.49 2.15 8.85
C PHE A 5 11.00 0.93 9.62
N ASP A 6 10.65 0.86 10.90
CA ASP A 6 10.92 -0.27 11.78
C ASP A 6 9.66 -1.11 12.00
N ASP A 7 9.78 -2.43 11.93
CA ASP A 7 8.69 -3.32 12.34
C ASP A 7 8.66 -3.51 13.87
N SER A 8 7.63 -4.21 14.36
CA SER A 8 7.45 -4.50 15.79
C SER A 8 8.55 -5.39 16.40
N HIS A 9 9.38 -6.03 15.56
CA HIS A 9 10.51 -6.85 15.96
C HIS A 9 11.84 -6.09 15.90
N GLY A 10 11.83 -4.81 15.51
CA GLY A 10 13.02 -3.97 15.36
C GLY A 10 13.80 -4.25 14.09
N ARG A 11 13.20 -4.93 13.10
CA ARG A 11 13.82 -5.10 11.78
C ARG A 11 13.59 -3.85 10.94
N HIS A 12 14.62 -3.43 10.22
CA HIS A 12 14.57 -2.28 9.32
C HIS A 12 14.00 -2.68 7.96
N TRP A 13 12.96 -1.97 7.52
CA TRP A 13 12.30 -2.20 6.25
C TRP A 13 12.31 -0.96 5.37
N GLN A 14 12.11 -1.21 4.08
CA GLN A 14 11.90 -0.20 3.06
C GLN A 14 10.57 -0.46 2.37
N ALA A 15 9.77 0.59 2.28
CA ALA A 15 8.52 0.65 1.56
C ALA A 15 8.70 1.48 0.28
N ALA A 16 8.36 0.92 -0.86
CA ALA A 16 8.43 1.56 -2.16
C ALA A 16 7.12 1.37 -2.93
N LEU A 17 6.81 2.32 -3.80
CA LEU A 17 5.66 2.23 -4.69
C LEU A 17 6.10 1.74 -6.07
N LEU A 18 5.30 0.85 -6.64
CA LEU A 18 5.47 0.33 -7.99
C LEU A 18 4.17 0.52 -8.75
N GLU A 19 4.24 1.17 -9.91
CA GLU A 19 3.12 1.18 -10.85
C GLU A 19 2.94 -0.22 -11.45
N ALA A 20 1.79 -0.81 -11.18
CA ALA A 20 1.39 -2.10 -11.71
C ALA A 20 0.54 -1.91 -12.99
N SER A 21 0.19 -3.03 -13.62
CA SER A 21 -0.68 -3.00 -14.79
C SER A 21 -2.08 -2.45 -14.45
N TYR A 22 -2.76 -1.90 -15.47
CA TYR A 22 -4.11 -1.35 -15.37
C TYR A 22 -4.24 -0.11 -14.46
N GLY A 23 -3.17 0.65 -14.28
CA GLY A 23 -3.17 1.89 -13.49
C GLY A 23 -3.19 1.68 -11.98
N ASN A 24 -3.10 0.44 -11.51
CA ASN A 24 -3.02 0.15 -10.07
C ASN A 24 -1.62 0.45 -9.54
N VAL A 25 -1.53 0.77 -8.25
CA VAL A 25 -0.25 0.95 -7.57
C VAL A 25 -0.06 -0.15 -6.52
N MET A 26 1.13 -0.72 -6.47
CA MET A 26 1.52 -1.69 -5.46
C MET A 26 2.49 -1.06 -4.46
N LEU A 27 2.26 -1.34 -3.20
CA LEU A 27 3.23 -1.15 -2.13
C LEU A 27 4.12 -2.39 -2.06
N VAL A 28 5.42 -2.19 -2.20
CA VAL A 28 6.45 -3.23 -2.09
C VAL A 28 7.24 -2.98 -0.82
N LEU A 29 7.37 -4.01 0.02
CA LEU A 29 8.14 -3.96 1.25
C LEU A 29 9.29 -4.96 1.18
N SER A 30 10.50 -4.49 1.48
CA SER A 30 11.70 -5.30 1.54
C SER A 30 12.54 -4.94 2.77
N PRO A 31 13.10 -5.92 3.49
CA PRO A 31 13.98 -5.65 4.60
C PRO A 31 15.32 -5.12 4.10
N MET A 32 15.93 -4.24 4.88
CA MET A 32 17.24 -3.65 4.53
C MET A 32 18.39 -4.66 4.61
N ASP A 33 18.19 -5.75 5.34
CA ASP A 33 19.20 -6.78 5.63
C ASP A 33 18.85 -8.17 5.08
N GLY A 34 17.90 -8.28 4.15
CA GLY A 34 17.45 -9.56 3.60
C GLY A 34 17.03 -9.48 2.15
N THR A 35 16.52 -10.60 1.64
CA THR A 35 16.06 -10.74 0.25
C THR A 35 14.56 -10.99 0.14
N GLU A 36 13.84 -11.04 1.26
CA GLU A 36 12.40 -11.22 1.24
C GLU A 36 11.72 -9.99 0.64
N VAL A 37 10.85 -10.19 -0.35
CA VAL A 37 10.01 -9.12 -0.88
C VAL A 37 8.56 -9.53 -0.67
N VAL A 38 7.81 -8.64 -0.05
CA VAL A 38 6.37 -8.80 0.11
C VAL A 38 5.65 -7.62 -0.51
N GLN A 39 4.40 -7.82 -0.90
CA GLN A 39 3.60 -6.84 -1.61
C GLN A 39 2.21 -6.69 -1.01
N HIS A 40 1.70 -5.46 -1.12
CA HIS A 40 0.32 -5.10 -0.83
C HIS A 40 -0.22 -4.27 -2.00
N LEU A 41 -1.42 -4.56 -2.46
CA LEU A 41 -2.05 -3.81 -3.55
C LEU A 41 -2.78 -2.61 -2.95
N LEU A 42 -2.44 -1.40 -3.38
CA LEU A 42 -3.09 -0.19 -2.90
C LEU A 42 -4.40 0.03 -3.66
N GLY A 43 -5.35 0.64 -2.97
CA GLY A 43 -6.61 1.11 -3.56
C GLY A 43 -6.52 2.47 -4.24
N SER A 44 -5.31 3.07 -4.32
CA SER A 44 -5.08 4.39 -4.89
C SER A 44 -5.25 4.38 -6.41
N ASP A 45 -5.86 5.43 -6.94
CA ASP A 45 -6.21 5.55 -8.37
C ASP A 45 -5.02 5.91 -9.26
N ASN A 46 -3.93 6.43 -8.68
CA ASN A 46 -2.72 6.81 -9.38
C ASN A 46 -1.52 6.90 -8.42
N LEU A 47 -0.31 7.02 -8.99
CA LEU A 47 0.93 7.09 -8.22
C LEU A 47 0.99 8.28 -7.27
N ALA A 48 0.46 9.45 -7.64
CA ALA A 48 0.54 10.64 -6.80
C ALA A 48 -0.31 10.48 -5.53
N ASP A 49 -1.50 9.91 -5.64
CA ASP A 49 -2.35 9.59 -4.49
C ASP A 49 -1.70 8.52 -3.60
N ALA A 50 -1.11 7.48 -4.20
CA ALA A 50 -0.36 6.47 -3.47
C ALA A 50 0.87 7.03 -2.73
N GLU A 51 1.56 8.01 -3.32
CA GLU A 51 2.69 8.72 -2.67
C GLU A 51 2.22 9.53 -1.46
N ALA A 52 1.09 10.24 -1.59
CA ALA A 52 0.49 10.97 -0.48
C ALA A 52 0.02 10.03 0.63
N GLU A 53 -0.61 8.89 0.28
CA GLU A 53 -0.99 7.85 1.23
C GLU A 53 0.23 7.29 1.96
N LEU A 54 1.27 6.88 1.25
CA LEU A 54 2.50 6.35 1.84
C LEU A 54 3.19 7.37 2.77
N ALA A 55 3.19 8.65 2.40
CA ALA A 55 3.76 9.72 3.22
C ALA A 55 2.94 9.99 4.50
N ALA A 56 1.64 9.69 4.49
CA ALA A 56 0.76 9.86 5.64
C ALA A 56 0.79 8.69 6.62
N LEU A 57 1.31 7.52 6.22
CA LEU A 57 1.44 6.34 7.10
C LEU A 57 2.57 6.52 8.11
N ASP A 58 2.27 6.21 9.37
CA ASP A 58 3.27 6.03 10.41
C ASP A 58 3.85 4.61 10.38
N ASP A 59 4.88 4.38 11.19
CA ASP A 59 5.60 3.11 11.20
C ASP A 59 4.73 1.95 11.72
N ALA A 60 3.80 2.25 12.64
CA ALA A 60 2.85 1.26 13.16
C ALA A 60 1.88 0.79 12.06
N ALA A 61 1.36 1.72 11.25
CA ALA A 61 0.50 1.40 10.12
C ALA A 61 1.24 0.62 9.03
N LEU A 62 2.50 0.98 8.74
CA LEU A 62 3.35 0.21 7.82
C LEU A 62 3.64 -1.21 8.33
N ALA A 63 3.91 -1.37 9.63
CA ALA A 63 4.07 -2.68 10.24
C ALA A 63 2.78 -3.52 10.19
N ALA A 64 1.61 -2.91 10.31
CA ALA A 64 0.33 -3.59 10.14
C ALA A 64 0.13 -4.07 8.68
N LEU A 65 0.44 -3.20 7.69
CA LEU A 65 0.40 -3.58 6.27
C LEU A 65 1.40 -4.71 5.95
N LEU A 66 2.57 -4.68 6.57
CA LEU A 66 3.58 -5.74 6.45
C LEU A 66 3.04 -7.10 6.94
N ALA A 67 2.31 -7.12 8.05
CA ALA A 67 1.71 -8.35 8.59
C ALA A 67 0.63 -8.95 7.66
N GLU A 68 -0.05 -8.10 6.88
CA GLU A 68 -1.05 -8.53 5.90
C GLU A 68 -0.47 -8.83 4.51
N ALA A 69 0.75 -8.35 4.25
CA ALA A 69 1.41 -8.46 2.97
C ALA A 69 1.60 -9.93 2.56
N ARG A 70 1.64 -10.14 1.24
CA ARG A 70 1.86 -11.48 0.66
C ARG A 70 3.26 -11.54 0.05
N PRO A 71 3.91 -12.71 0.01
CA PRO A 71 5.14 -12.89 -0.75
C PRO A 71 5.00 -12.35 -2.17
N TRP A 72 6.10 -11.80 -2.70
CA TRP A 72 6.13 -11.30 -4.06
C TRP A 72 5.80 -12.42 -5.04
N ASP A 73 4.75 -12.21 -5.82
CA ASP A 73 4.34 -13.08 -6.91
C ASP A 73 3.82 -12.17 -8.03
N HIS A 74 4.60 -12.11 -9.11
CA HIS A 74 4.32 -11.23 -10.24
C HIS A 74 3.03 -11.65 -10.97
N GLU A 75 2.84 -12.96 -11.22
CA GLU A 75 1.68 -13.45 -11.96
C GLU A 75 0.39 -13.29 -11.15
N ALA A 76 0.42 -13.70 -9.87
CA ALA A 76 -0.70 -13.48 -8.98
C ALA A 76 -0.96 -11.99 -8.71
N GLY A 77 0.07 -11.14 -8.77
CA GLY A 77 -0.05 -9.69 -8.71
C GLY A 77 -0.85 -9.11 -9.87
N VAL A 78 -0.51 -9.52 -11.10
CA VAL A 78 -1.19 -9.06 -12.32
C VAL A 78 -2.66 -9.47 -12.36
N GLU A 79 -2.99 -10.73 -12.04
CA GLU A 79 -4.39 -11.18 -12.05
C GLU A 79 -5.25 -10.48 -10.99
N ARG A 80 -4.67 -10.09 -9.85
CA ARG A 80 -5.37 -9.28 -8.84
C ARG A 80 -5.62 -7.85 -9.32
N ALA A 81 -4.61 -7.20 -9.89
CA ALA A 81 -4.74 -5.86 -10.46
C ALA A 81 -5.83 -5.82 -11.54
N LYS A 82 -5.87 -6.86 -12.38
CA LYS A 82 -6.90 -7.07 -13.40
C LYS A 82 -8.28 -7.31 -12.79
N ALA A 83 -8.39 -8.12 -11.72
CA ALA A 83 -9.66 -8.39 -11.05
C ALA A 83 -10.26 -7.13 -10.39
N LEU A 84 -9.44 -6.28 -9.78
CA LEU A 84 -9.87 -5.00 -9.20
C LEU A 84 -10.35 -4.02 -10.27
N HIS A 85 -9.58 -3.91 -11.36
CA HIS A 85 -10.00 -3.12 -12.52
C HIS A 85 -11.33 -3.63 -13.10
N ALA A 86 -11.50 -4.96 -13.23
CA ALA A 86 -12.69 -5.57 -13.81
C ALA A 86 -13.95 -5.43 -12.92
N THR A 87 -13.78 -5.42 -11.60
CA THR A 87 -14.89 -5.30 -10.65
C THR A 87 -15.34 -3.85 -10.45
N GLY A 88 -14.52 -2.86 -10.82
CA GLY A 88 -14.72 -1.47 -10.40
C GLY A 88 -14.78 -1.32 -8.87
N ALA A 89 -14.33 -2.34 -8.14
CA ALA A 89 -14.48 -2.44 -6.70
C ALA A 89 -13.33 -1.70 -6.03
N LYS A 90 -13.65 -0.54 -5.48
CA LYS A 90 -12.80 0.26 -4.61
C LYS A 90 -12.61 -0.51 -3.30
N LEU A 91 -11.38 -0.89 -2.95
CA LEU A 91 -11.09 -1.34 -1.58
C LEU A 91 -11.51 -0.18 -0.67
N ALA A 92 -12.50 -0.44 0.17
CA ALA A 92 -13.24 0.57 0.92
C ALA A 92 -12.28 1.55 1.61
N GLU A 93 -12.46 2.84 1.33
CA GLU A 93 -11.82 3.93 2.06
C GLU A 93 -12.06 3.71 3.56
N PRO A 94 -11.04 3.78 4.43
CA PRO A 94 -11.31 3.91 5.86
C PRO A 94 -12.09 5.22 6.03
N VAL A 95 -13.38 5.09 6.36
CA VAL A 95 -14.33 6.17 6.54
C VAL A 95 -13.76 7.18 7.55
N ARG A 96 -13.11 8.23 7.05
CA ARG A 96 -12.95 9.49 7.79
C ARG A 96 -14.14 10.39 7.45
N SER A 97 -15.30 10.04 8.00
CA SER A 97 -16.42 10.97 8.09
C SER A 97 -16.07 12.08 9.07
N ILE A 98 -15.41 13.14 8.59
CA ILE A 98 -15.35 14.41 9.32
C ILE A 98 -16.48 15.27 8.79
N THR A 99 -17.67 15.10 9.37
CA THR A 99 -18.81 15.97 9.09
C THR A 99 -18.53 17.36 9.64
N ARG A 100 -18.17 18.32 8.77
CA ARG A 100 -18.22 19.74 9.13
C ARG A 100 -19.50 20.34 8.58
N ARG A 101 -20.59 20.26 9.36
CA ARG A 101 -21.70 21.22 9.17
C ARG A 101 -21.20 22.56 9.72
N LYS A 102 -21.21 23.58 8.87
CA LYS A 102 -21.12 24.98 9.31
C LYS A 102 -22.52 25.56 9.19
N ASP A 103 -23.24 25.54 10.31
CA ASP A 103 -24.38 26.44 10.52
C ASP A 103 -23.82 27.85 10.73
N SER A 104 -24.22 28.79 9.88
CA SER A 104 -24.39 30.23 10.15
C SER A 104 -25.08 30.89 8.96
#